data_AF-A0AAD4BFU4-F1
#
_entry.id   AF-A0AAD4BFU4-F1
#
_cell.length_a   1.000
_cell.length_b   1.000
_cell.length_c   1.000
_cell.angle_alpha   90.00
_cell.angle_beta   90.00
_cell.angle_gamma   90.00
#
_symmetry.space_group_name_H-M   'P 1'
#
loop_
_entity.id
_entity.type
_entity.pdbx_description
1 polymer ?
#
loop_
_entity_poly.entity_id
_entity_poly.type
_entity_poly.pdbx_seq_one_letter_code
_entity_poly.pdbx_strand_id
1 'polypeptide(L)'
;MYLTASVKFLQAIGVTDFAVYGVQTDGPVVVLPAAILRGEDNSVWLFERLVEKLDISTPVGAWHYATILCRLAQNHAKKLEEKFEKVRDNLVRSLHKGDEVESWTLQRQREKLGHKVKQSRGRQ
;
A
#
# COMPACT_ATOMS: atom_id res chain seq x y z
N MET A 1 -0.71 10.42 1.54
CA MET A 1 -2.04 10.01 1.04
C MET A 1 -2.00 8.70 0.24
N TYR A 2 -1.02 8.48 -0.65
CA TYR A 2 -1.01 7.30 -1.53
C TYR A 2 -0.66 5.95 -0.88
N LEU A 3 -0.01 5.96 0.29
CA LEU A 3 0.44 4.74 0.97
C LEU A 3 -0.68 3.74 1.28
N THR A 4 -1.77 4.21 1.86
CA THR A 4 -2.91 3.36 2.22
C THR A 4 -3.55 2.73 0.99
N ALA A 5 -3.70 3.50 -0.09
CA ALA A 5 -4.22 3.00 -1.36
C ALA A 5 -3.29 1.93 -1.95
N SER A 6 -1.98 2.14 -1.94
CA SER A 6 -1.01 1.15 -2.42
C SER A 6 -1.05 -0.15 -1.61
N VAL A 7 -1.14 -0.08 -0.28
CA VAL A 7 -1.29 -1.28 0.56
C VAL A 7 -2.58 -2.01 0.25
N LYS A 8 -3.69 -1.29 0.06
CA LYS A 8 -4.98 -1.90 -0.31
C LYS A 8 -4.97 -2.50 -1.71
N PHE A 9 -4.30 -1.86 -2.66
CA PHE A 9 -4.06 -2.43 -3.99
C PHE A 9 -3.30 -3.76 -3.88
N LEU A 10 -2.17 -3.76 -3.17
CA LEU A 10 -1.37 -4.98 -2.97
C LEU A 10 -2.20 -6.08 -2.29
N GLN A 11 -2.95 -5.74 -1.24
CA GLN A 11 -3.85 -6.67 -0.58
C GLN A 11 -4.86 -7.27 -1.56
N ALA A 12 -5.47 -6.44 -2.40
CA ALA A 12 -6.53 -6.86 -3.30
C ALA A 12 -6.03 -7.74 -4.45
N ILE A 13 -4.77 -7.58 -4.89
CA ILE A 13 -4.12 -8.53 -5.81
C ILE A 13 -3.54 -9.77 -5.12
N GLY A 14 -3.76 -9.94 -3.81
CA GLY A 14 -3.28 -11.10 -3.04
C GLY A 14 -1.88 -10.97 -2.46
N VAL A 15 -1.23 -9.81 -2.57
CA VAL A 15 0.05 -9.50 -1.91
C VAL A 15 -0.23 -8.95 -0.51
N THR A 16 -0.19 -9.83 0.48
CA THR A 16 -0.31 -9.48 1.90
C THR A 16 1.05 -9.46 2.60
N ASP A 17 1.06 -8.88 3.81
CA ASP A 17 2.25 -8.80 4.67
C ASP A 17 3.46 -8.22 3.92
N PHE A 18 3.26 -7.05 3.32
CA PHE A 18 4.30 -6.35 2.58
C PHE A 18 4.20 -4.85 2.84
N ALA A 19 5.28 -4.27 3.38
CA ALA A 19 5.34 -2.85 3.65
C ALA A 19 5.45 -2.06 2.34
N VAL A 20 4.71 -0.97 2.22
CA VAL A 20 4.87 0.03 1.16
C VAL A 20 5.52 1.25 1.76
N TYR A 21 6.56 1.75 1.10
CA TYR A 21 7.25 2.98 1.47
C TYR A 21 6.78 4.11 0.56
N GLY A 22 6.56 5.28 1.15
CA GLY A 22 6.21 6.49 0.45
C GLY A 22 7.29 7.53 0.64
N VAL A 23 7.24 8.58 -0.17
CA VAL A 23 8.08 9.77 -0.01
C VAL A 23 7.14 10.95 0.23
N GLN A 24 7.44 11.73 1.25
CA GLN A 24 6.84 13.03 1.51
C GLN A 24 7.98 14.05 1.58
N THR A 25 7.80 15.18 0.91
CA THR A 25 8.81 16.24 0.87
C THR A 25 8.18 17.59 1.18
N ASP A 26 8.94 18.42 1.89
CA ASP A 26 8.65 19.84 2.07
C ASP A 26 9.98 20.60 1.85
N GLY A 27 10.12 21.17 0.65
CA GLY A 27 11.40 21.69 0.18
C GLY A 27 12.50 20.62 0.23
N PRO A 28 13.67 20.90 0.86
CA PRO A 28 14.77 19.95 0.97
C PRO A 28 14.56 18.93 2.11
N VAL A 29 13.47 19.00 2.87
CA VAL A 29 13.22 18.04 3.95
C VAL A 29 12.41 16.88 3.40
N VAL A 30 12.94 15.66 3.55
CA VAL A 30 12.34 14.41 3.07
C VAL A 30 12.01 13.51 4.24
N VAL A 31 10.86 12.85 4.13
CA VAL A 31 10.26 11.95 5.13
C VAL A 31 9.81 10.70 4.37
N LEU A 32 10.26 9.53 4.82
CA LEU A 32 9.95 8.22 4.25
C LEU A 32 8.95 7.41 5.13
N PRO A 33 7.64 7.72 5.10
CA PRO A 33 6.66 6.92 5.82
C PRO A 33 6.51 5.52 5.23
N ALA A 34 6.16 4.57 6.07
CA ALA A 34 5.84 3.20 5.67
C ALA A 34 4.41 2.84 6.08
N ALA A 35 3.78 1.98 5.29
CA ALA A 35 2.46 1.43 5.59
C ALA A 35 2.49 -0.08 5.39
N ILE A 36 1.83 -0.83 6.27
CA ILE A 36 1.65 -2.28 6.10
C ILE A 36 0.23 -2.67 6.48
N LEU A 37 -0.26 -3.75 5.87
CA LEU A 37 -1.44 -4.43 6.35
C LEU A 37 -1.06 -5.27 7.58
N ARG A 38 -1.72 -5.08 8.72
CA ARG A 38 -1.46 -5.86 9.94
C ARG A 38 -2.75 -6.07 10.73
N GLY A 39 -2.86 -7.24 11.37
CA GLY A 39 -4.02 -7.61 12.17
C GLY A 39 -5.03 -8.45 11.39
N GLU A 40 -5.86 -9.18 12.14
CA GLU A 40 -6.92 -10.05 11.60
C GLU A 40 -8.04 -9.25 10.91
N ASP A 41 -8.16 -7.96 11.24
CA ASP A 41 -9.16 -7.03 10.74
C ASP A 41 -8.81 -6.40 9.37
N ASN A 42 -7.65 -6.76 8.80
CA ASN A 42 -7.14 -6.17 7.56
C ASN A 42 -7.00 -4.62 7.63
N SER A 43 -6.67 -4.09 8.81
CA SER A 43 -6.39 -2.66 8.97
C SER A 43 -5.02 -2.28 8.41
N VAL A 44 -4.93 -1.07 7.85
CA VAL A 44 -3.66 -0.52 7.36
C VAL A 44 -3.03 0.28 8.48
N TRP A 45 -1.82 -0.11 8.85
CA TRP A 45 -1.02 0.55 9.87
C TRP A 45 -0.04 1.49 9.20
N LEU A 46 -0.09 2.76 9.57
CA LEU A 46 0.86 3.78 9.13
C LEU A 46 1.97 3.92 10.18
N PHE A 47 3.22 3.74 9.76
CA PHE A 47 4.39 3.98 10.58
C PHE A 47 4.95 5.36 10.26
N GLU A 48 4.48 6.35 11.01
CA GLU A 48 5.00 7.73 10.95
C GLU A 48 6.04 8.02 12.06
N ARG A 49 6.00 7.27 13.17
CA ARG A 49 6.84 7.54 14.36
C ARG A 49 8.33 7.19 14.21
N LEU A 50 8.70 6.49 13.13
CA LEU A 50 10.10 6.14 12.82
C LEU A 50 10.68 6.97 11.68
N VAL A 51 9.94 7.96 11.19
CA VAL A 51 10.36 8.67 9.99
C VAL A 51 11.32 9.79 10.36
N GLU A 52 12.60 9.47 10.30
CA GLU A 52 13.68 10.45 10.38
C GLU A 52 13.50 11.48 9.25
N LYS A 53 13.47 12.75 9.64
CA LYS A 53 13.49 13.86 8.69
C LYS A 53 14.90 14.00 8.15
N LEU A 54 15.06 13.90 6.83
CA LEU A 54 16.35 14.04 6.16
C LEU A 54 16.38 15.36 5.41
N ASP A 55 17.36 16.20 5.70
CA ASP A 55 17.63 17.41 4.91
C ASP A 55 18.58 17.08 3.75
N ILE A 56 18.01 16.91 2.56
CA ILE A 56 18.76 16.56 1.34
C ILE A 56 19.47 17.75 0.69
N SER A 57 19.36 18.96 1.25
CA SER A 57 20.21 20.09 0.83
C SER A 57 21.67 19.92 1.28
N THR A 58 21.90 19.05 2.27
CA THR A 58 23.25 18.74 2.76
C THR A 58 23.83 17.51 2.05
N PRO A 59 25.15 17.45 1.81
CA PRO A 59 25.77 16.26 1.23
C PRO A 59 25.52 14.98 2.04
N VAL A 60 25.54 15.08 3.37
CA VAL A 60 25.30 13.94 4.27
C VAL A 60 23.85 13.48 4.20
N GLY A 61 22.89 14.40 4.23
CA GLY A 61 21.46 14.05 4.13
C GLY A 61 21.10 13.49 2.77
N ALA A 62 21.66 14.04 1.68
CA ALA A 62 21.51 13.49 0.33
C ALA A 62 22.10 12.08 0.22
N TRP A 63 23.30 11.85 0.76
CA TRP A 63 23.93 10.53 0.80
C TRP A 63 23.12 9.52 1.63
N HIS A 64 22.60 9.93 2.79
CA HIS A 64 21.78 9.07 3.64
C HIS A 64 20.48 8.70 2.94
N TYR A 65 19.78 9.67 2.35
CA TYR A 65 18.58 9.44 1.56
C TYR A 65 18.83 8.49 0.38
N ALA A 66 19.89 8.72 -0.40
CA ALA A 66 20.27 7.85 -1.51
C ALA A 66 20.57 6.41 -1.04
N THR A 67 21.25 6.26 0.09
CA THR A 67 21.54 4.94 0.68
C THR A 67 20.26 4.18 1.04
N ILE A 68 19.26 4.87 1.60
CA ILE A 68 17.96 4.26 1.90
C ILE A 68 17.26 3.81 0.61
N LEU A 69 17.23 4.67 -0.42
CA LEU A 69 16.65 4.31 -1.71
C LEU A 69 17.34 3.10 -2.35
N CYS A 70 18.67 3.04 -2.31
CA CYS A 70 19.43 1.88 -2.80
C CYS A 70 19.05 0.59 -2.05
N ARG A 71 18.89 0.66 -0.71
CA ARG A 71 18.46 -0.49 0.09
C ARG A 71 17.05 -0.94 -0.24
N LEU A 72 16.12 0.00 -0.45
CA LEU A 72 14.76 -0.29 -0.89
C LEU A 72 14.76 -0.94 -2.28
N ALA A 73 15.51 -0.40 -3.24
CA ALA A 73 15.60 -0.96 -4.57
C ALA A 73 16.19 -2.38 -4.58
N GLN A 74 17.30 -2.61 -3.87
CA GLN A 74 18.00 -3.89 -3.90
C GLN A 74 17.27 -4.99 -3.12
N ASN A 75 16.79 -4.66 -1.92
CA ASN A 75 16.28 -5.68 -1.00
C ASN A 75 14.75 -5.76 -0.98
N HIS A 76 14.08 -4.62 -1.16
CA HIS A 76 12.63 -4.53 -1.02
C HIS A 76 11.93 -4.74 -2.36
N ALA A 77 12.39 -4.08 -3.42
CA ALA A 77 11.77 -4.20 -4.75
C ALA A 77 11.86 -5.63 -5.29
N LYS A 78 13.00 -6.30 -5.13
CA LYS A 78 13.16 -7.72 -5.53
C LYS A 78 12.17 -8.64 -4.83
N LYS A 79 11.95 -8.46 -3.52
CA LYS A 79 10.95 -9.23 -2.77
C LYS A 79 9.53 -8.94 -3.23
N LEU A 80 9.24 -7.68 -3.58
CA LEU A 80 7.94 -7.32 -4.13
C LEU A 80 7.70 -8.00 -5.47
N GLU A 81 8.70 -7.98 -6.36
CA GLU A 81 8.67 -8.66 -7.66
C GLU A 81 8.40 -10.16 -7.49
N GLU A 82 9.15 -10.83 -6.61
CA GLU A 82 8.94 -12.26 -6.30
C GLU A 82 7.53 -12.56 -5.76
N LYS A 83 6.94 -11.66 -4.97
CA LYS A 83 5.53 -11.80 -4.52
C LYS A 83 4.55 -11.51 -5.65
N PHE A 84 4.85 -10.52 -6.50
CA PHE A 84 3.98 -10.10 -7.60
C PHE A 84 3.90 -11.17 -8.68
N GLU A 85 5.01 -11.78 -9.10
CA GLU A 85 5.01 -12.83 -10.12
C GLU A 85 4.13 -14.04 -9.71
N LYS A 86 4.01 -14.32 -8.40
CA LYS A 86 3.12 -15.38 -7.89
C LYS A 86 1.63 -15.07 -8.05
N VAL A 87 1.25 -13.79 -8.11
CA VAL A 87 -0.15 -13.36 -8.23
C VAL A 87 -0.50 -12.81 -9.61
N ARG A 88 0.51 -12.53 -10.45
CA ARG A 88 0.39 -11.86 -11.74
C ARG A 88 -0.62 -12.53 -12.66
N ASP A 89 -0.53 -13.85 -12.84
CA ASP A 89 -1.44 -14.57 -13.74
C ASP A 89 -2.90 -14.50 -13.27
N ASN A 90 -3.12 -14.59 -11.97
CA ASN A 90 -4.45 -14.48 -11.38
C ASN A 90 -5.01 -13.06 -11.56
N LEU A 91 -4.19 -12.04 -11.33
CA LEU A 91 -4.54 -10.65 -11.60
C LEU A 91 -4.92 -10.46 -13.07
N VAL A 92 -4.06 -10.88 -14.01
CA VAL A 92 -4.34 -10.75 -15.45
C VAL A 92 -5.65 -11.43 -15.81
N ARG A 93 -5.92 -12.63 -15.31
CA ARG A 93 -7.19 -13.34 -15.55
C ARG A 93 -8.39 -12.59 -14.97
N SER A 94 -8.28 -12.01 -13.78
CA SER A 94 -9.39 -11.28 -13.15
C SER A 94 -9.68 -9.95 -13.83
N LEU A 95 -8.65 -9.28 -14.35
CA LEU A 95 -8.79 -8.09 -15.21
C LEU A 95 -9.56 -8.41 -16.50
N HIS A 96 -9.23 -9.52 -17.17
CA HIS A 96 -9.88 -9.93 -18.43
C HIS A 96 -11.34 -10.36 -18.26
N LYS A 97 -11.71 -10.92 -17.10
CA LYS A 97 -13.09 -11.33 -16.82
C LYS A 97 -14.01 -10.17 -16.45
N GLY A 98 -13.46 -8.99 -16.13
CA GLY A 98 -14.23 -7.85 -15.61
C GLY A 98 -14.78 -8.04 -14.19
N ASP A 99 -14.58 -9.22 -13.57
CA ASP A 99 -15.20 -9.58 -12.29
C ASP A 99 -14.66 -8.81 -11.07
N GLU A 100 -13.38 -8.43 -11.06
CA GLU A 100 -12.76 -7.83 -9.87
C GLU A 100 -12.56 -6.31 -9.94
N VAL A 101 -12.21 -5.75 -11.10
CA VAL A 101 -11.89 -4.31 -11.24
C VAL A 101 -13.08 -3.42 -10.91
N GLU A 102 -14.29 -3.83 -11.29
CA GLU A 102 -15.51 -3.07 -10.97
C GLU A 102 -15.81 -3.03 -9.47
N SER A 103 -15.35 -4.04 -8.72
CA SER A 103 -15.57 -4.12 -7.26
C SER A 103 -14.67 -3.17 -6.46
N TRP A 104 -13.67 -2.56 -7.12
CA TRP A 104 -12.69 -1.64 -6.53
C TRP A 104 -13.15 -0.19 -6.65
N THR A 105 -14.25 0.07 -7.36
CA THR A 105 -14.86 1.40 -7.39
C THR A 105 -15.48 1.72 -6.03
N LEU A 106 -15.26 2.97 -5.58
CA LEU A 106 -15.87 3.53 -4.37
C LEU A 106 -17.39 3.35 -4.33
N GLN A 107 -18.01 3.35 -5.51
CA GLN A 107 -19.46 3.19 -5.71
C GLN A 107 -19.95 1.79 -5.28
N ARG A 108 -19.28 0.72 -5.72
CA ARG A 108 -19.67 -0.66 -5.38
C ARG A 108 -19.28 -1.05 -3.96
N GLN A 109 -18.20 -0.48 -3.41
CA GLN A 109 -17.90 -0.59 -1.97
C GLN A 109 -19.03 0.04 -1.13
N ARG A 110 -19.55 1.21 -1.54
CA ARG A 110 -20.72 1.85 -0.93
C ARG A 110 -21.97 0.98 -1.01
N GLU A 111 -22.23 0.35 -2.14
CA GLU A 111 -23.38 -0.56 -2.33
C GLU A 111 -23.28 -1.81 -1.43
N LYS A 112 -22.10 -2.43 -1.33
CA LYS A 112 -21.87 -3.57 -0.43
C LYS A 112 -22.05 -3.19 1.04
N LEU A 113 -21.60 -2.00 1.44
CA LEU A 113 -21.81 -1.45 2.79
C LEU A 113 -23.29 -1.18 3.07
N GLY A 114 -24.01 -0.58 2.11
CA GLY A 114 -25.45 -0.33 2.20
C GLY A 114 -26.27 -1.63 2.33
N HIS A 115 -25.87 -2.69 1.63
CA HIS A 115 -26.50 -4.01 1.74
C HIS A 115 -26.26 -4.68 3.10
N LYS A 116 -25.06 -4.57 3.66
CA LYS A 116 -24.74 -5.10 5.00
C LYS A 116 -25.52 -4.41 6.12
N VAL A 117 -25.70 -3.08 6.04
CA VAL A 117 -26.49 -2.30 7.03
C VAL A 117 -27.98 -2.63 6.96
N LYS A 118 -28.51 -2.94 5.76
CA LYS A 118 -29.90 -3.41 5.62
C LYS A 118 -30.11 -4.82 6.17
N GLN A 119 -29.14 -5.73 5.98
CA GLN A 119 -29.21 -7.10 6.53
C GLN A 119 -29.10 -7.14 8.06
N SER A 120 -28.34 -6.23 8.68
CA SER A 120 -28.25 -6.14 10.15
C SER A 120 -29.50 -5.50 10.79
N ARG A 121 -30.20 -4.62 10.07
CA ARG A 121 -31.48 -4.02 10.51
C ARG A 121 -32.71 -4.90 10.27
N GLY A 122 -32.64 -5.89 9.38
CA GLY A 122 -33.73 -6.84 9.12
C GLY A 122 -33.75 -8.08 10.01
N ARG A 123 -32.89 -8.12 11.04
CA ARG A 123 -32.78 -9.22 12.03
C ARG A 123 -33.19 -8.81 13.45
N GLN A 124 -33.83 -7.65 13.61
CA GLN A 124 -34.49 -7.24 14.85
C GLN A 124 -36.00 -7.42 14.74
#